data_AF-A0A8I1PEE7-F1
#
_entry.id   AF-A0A8I1PEE7-F1
#
_cell.length_a   1.000
_cell.length_b   1.000
_cell.length_c   1.000
_cell.angle_alpha   90.00
_cell.angle_beta   90.00
_cell.angle_gamma   90.00
#
_symmetry.space_group_name_H-M   'P 1'
#
loop_
_entity.id
_entity.type
_entity.pdbx_description
1 polymer ?
#
loop_
_entity_poly.entity_id
_entity_poly.type
_entity_poly.pdbx_seq_one_letter_code
_entity_poly.pdbx_strand_id
1 'polypeptide(L)'
;MEEALELTEYLPQSFANANEQTYLDFLWSAFQTNYEAERYEFASLAFHLLYMSFVSFSIWQIKLARPEQFAMAMIGLRSEDENNLLESDSPFRFYDKLKESQIFRFLKLTGCNNQQIGEFAKFVSRRNKIAHPTGSVFFNDQASIDQEITRMMKEVRNIEKQMEPVIHELYLRFLHDSADPEEREYAVLEDEITANFVHKNYMSAADIAFCRGVDIESLDGEPFHGAMKELHDALAALYPAEEDMEAAA
;
A
#
# COMPACT_ATOMS: atom_id res chain seq x y z
N MET A 1 -0.58 19.23 -8.17
CA MET A 1 0.70 18.83 -7.51
C MET A 1 0.49 18.41 -6.05
N GLU A 2 -0.08 19.26 -5.18
CA GLU A 2 -0.27 18.94 -3.75
C GLU A 2 -1.01 17.62 -3.50
N GLU A 3 -2.16 17.39 -4.14
CA GLU A 3 -2.89 16.11 -4.05
C GLU A 3 -2.08 14.90 -4.55
N ALA A 4 -1.11 15.09 -5.46
CA ALA A 4 -0.26 13.98 -5.87
C ALA A 4 0.67 13.57 -4.72
N LEU A 5 1.26 14.54 -4.01
CA LEU A 5 2.22 14.28 -2.94
C LEU A 5 1.60 13.53 -1.76
N GLU A 6 0.29 13.67 -1.55
CA GLU A 6 -0.49 12.89 -0.59
C GLU A 6 -0.33 11.36 -0.82
N LEU A 7 -0.04 10.90 -2.04
CA LEU A 7 0.21 9.48 -2.31
C LEU A 7 1.38 8.91 -1.49
N THR A 8 2.34 9.74 -1.08
CA THR A 8 3.46 9.33 -0.23
C THR A 8 2.98 8.76 1.10
N GLU A 9 1.85 9.25 1.65
CA GLU A 9 1.27 8.77 2.91
C GLU A 9 0.75 7.33 2.81
N TYR A 10 0.48 6.86 1.59
CA TYR A 10 -0.04 5.52 1.29
C TYR A 10 1.02 4.57 0.73
N LEU A 11 2.24 5.06 0.49
CA LEU A 11 3.37 4.22 0.08
C LEU A 11 4.16 3.74 1.31
N PRO A 12 4.87 2.60 1.21
CA PRO A 12 5.62 2.08 2.36
C PRO A 12 6.66 3.07 2.88
N GLN A 13 6.78 3.17 4.20
CA GLN A 13 7.85 3.98 4.82
C GLN A 13 9.22 3.31 4.70
N SER A 14 9.24 1.98 4.52
CA SER A 14 10.45 1.19 4.38
C SER A 14 10.24 0.06 3.38
N PHE A 15 11.31 -0.31 2.67
CA PHE A 15 11.29 -1.28 1.58
C PHE A 15 12.26 -2.42 1.85
N ALA A 16 11.83 -3.66 1.64
CA ALA A 16 12.70 -4.83 1.83
C ALA A 16 13.84 -4.89 0.81
N ASN A 17 13.66 -4.27 -0.37
CA ASN A 17 14.68 -4.24 -1.41
C ASN A 17 15.00 -2.80 -1.86
N ALA A 18 16.28 -2.44 -1.88
CA ALA A 18 16.74 -1.10 -2.31
C ALA A 18 16.32 -0.72 -3.74
N ASN A 19 16.10 -1.71 -4.61
CA ASN A 19 15.60 -1.46 -5.96
C ASN A 19 14.17 -0.93 -5.98
N GLU A 20 13.36 -1.24 -4.97
CA GLU A 20 11.96 -0.80 -4.86
C GLU A 20 11.88 0.70 -4.55
N GLN A 21 12.66 1.17 -3.58
CA GLN A 21 12.82 2.61 -3.30
C GLN A 21 13.33 3.35 -4.55
N THR A 22 14.39 2.81 -5.18
CA THR A 22 14.97 3.42 -6.39
C THR A 22 13.93 3.54 -7.52
N TYR A 23 13.06 2.54 -7.64
CA TYR A 23 11.98 2.56 -8.62
C TYR A 23 10.94 3.65 -8.33
N LEU A 24 10.48 3.77 -7.08
CA LEU A 24 9.53 4.83 -6.69
C LEU A 24 10.14 6.22 -6.83
N ASP A 25 11.40 6.42 -6.43
CA ASP A 25 12.11 7.69 -6.59
C ASP A 25 12.21 8.08 -8.07
N PHE A 26 12.48 7.10 -8.94
CA PHE A 26 12.49 7.31 -10.39
C PHE A 26 11.11 7.74 -10.90
N LEU A 27 10.03 7.09 -10.44
CA LEU A 27 8.67 7.44 -10.85
C LEU A 27 8.25 8.83 -10.36
N TRP A 28 8.58 9.19 -9.11
CA TRP A 28 8.34 10.52 -8.57
C TRP A 28 9.09 11.60 -9.34
N SER A 29 10.38 11.36 -9.61
CA SER A 29 11.20 12.26 -10.43
C SER A 29 10.63 12.42 -11.84
N ALA A 30 10.21 11.32 -12.47
CA ALA A 30 9.57 11.36 -13.79
C ALA A 30 8.23 12.12 -13.77
N PHE A 31 7.42 11.93 -12.74
CA PHE A 31 6.17 12.67 -12.56
C PHE A 31 6.44 14.17 -12.41
N GLN A 32 7.27 14.55 -11.44
CA GLN A 32 7.56 15.94 -11.10
C GLN A 32 8.17 16.70 -12.28
N THR A 33 9.23 16.16 -12.88
CA THR A 33 9.93 16.82 -13.99
C THR A 33 9.04 17.00 -15.22
N ASN A 34 8.15 16.05 -15.52
CA ASN A 34 7.20 16.21 -16.63
C ASN A 34 6.06 17.16 -16.28
N TYR A 35 5.57 17.16 -15.04
CA TYR A 35 4.51 18.08 -14.61
C TYR A 35 5.01 19.54 -14.67
N GLU A 36 6.20 19.82 -14.12
CA GLU A 36 6.82 21.15 -14.13
C GLU A 36 7.16 21.64 -15.54
N ALA A 37 7.51 20.72 -16.44
CA ALA A 37 7.77 21.03 -17.85
C ALA A 37 6.48 21.11 -18.70
N GLU A 38 5.29 21.09 -18.08
CA GLU A 38 3.97 21.10 -18.72
C GLU A 38 3.73 19.92 -19.69
N ARG A 39 4.48 18.83 -19.51
CA ARG A 39 4.35 17.56 -20.26
C ARG A 39 3.36 16.64 -19.56
N TYR A 40 2.14 17.11 -19.40
CA TYR A 40 1.13 16.47 -18.54
C TYR A 40 0.76 15.05 -18.97
N GLU A 41 0.77 14.73 -20.27
CA GLU A 41 0.54 13.37 -20.75
C GLU A 41 1.55 12.35 -20.16
N PHE A 42 2.83 12.73 -20.12
CA PHE A 42 3.90 11.89 -19.56
C PHE A 42 3.90 11.90 -18.04
N ALA A 43 3.56 13.03 -17.41
CA ALA A 43 3.34 13.08 -15.97
C ALA A 43 2.22 12.11 -15.55
N SER A 44 1.10 12.07 -16.28
CA SER A 44 0.00 11.12 -16.02
C SER A 44 0.45 9.66 -16.12
N LEU A 45 1.33 9.31 -17.07
CA LEU A 45 1.90 7.96 -17.16
C LEU A 45 2.75 7.59 -15.95
N ALA A 46 3.61 8.50 -15.48
CA ALA A 46 4.42 8.29 -14.29
C ALA A 46 3.53 8.14 -13.04
N PHE A 47 2.53 9.01 -12.89
CA PHE A 47 1.59 8.94 -11.77
C PHE A 47 0.73 7.66 -11.78
N HIS A 48 0.35 7.16 -12.96
CA HIS A 48 -0.29 5.85 -13.08
C HIS A 48 0.57 4.72 -12.52
N LEU A 49 1.88 4.74 -12.77
CA LEU A 49 2.79 3.72 -12.24
C LEU A 49 2.95 3.84 -10.71
N LEU A 50 2.92 5.04 -10.16
CA LEU A 50 2.88 5.25 -8.70
C LEU A 50 1.59 4.66 -8.10
N TYR A 51 0.44 4.94 -8.71
CA TYR A 51 -0.84 4.34 -8.31
C TYR A 51 -0.82 2.79 -8.38
N MET A 52 -0.27 2.22 -9.45
CA MET A 52 -0.13 0.76 -9.55
C MET A 52 0.84 0.21 -8.50
N SER A 53 1.87 0.98 -8.12
CA SER A 53 2.79 0.60 -7.05
C SER A 53 2.09 0.51 -5.71
N PHE A 54 1.28 1.53 -5.34
CA PHE A 54 0.39 1.48 -4.17
C PHE A 54 -0.48 0.21 -4.19
N VAL A 55 -1.18 -0.05 -5.29
CA VAL A 55 -2.02 -1.25 -5.43
C VAL A 55 -1.22 -2.54 -5.24
N SER A 56 0.00 -2.62 -5.79
CA SER A 56 0.89 -3.76 -5.60
C SER A 56 1.22 -4.01 -4.12
N PHE A 57 1.54 -2.96 -3.36
CA PHE A 57 1.80 -3.07 -1.92
C PHE A 57 0.54 -3.48 -1.14
N SER A 58 -0.64 -2.91 -1.46
CA SER A 58 -1.90 -3.34 -0.82
C SER A 58 -2.20 -4.82 -1.07
N ILE A 59 -2.00 -5.31 -2.30
CA ILE A 59 -2.17 -6.74 -2.61
C ILE A 59 -1.12 -7.61 -1.90
N TRP A 60 0.10 -7.11 -1.74
CA TRP A 60 1.13 -7.79 -0.96
C TRP A 60 0.73 -7.93 0.51
N GLN A 61 0.21 -6.87 1.12
CA GLN A 61 -0.31 -6.92 2.50
C GLN A 61 -1.45 -7.94 2.63
N ILE A 62 -2.35 -8.05 1.64
CA ILE A 62 -3.37 -9.12 1.62
C ILE A 62 -2.72 -10.51 1.57
N LYS A 63 -1.67 -10.70 0.75
CA LYS A 63 -0.92 -11.96 0.67
C LYS A 63 -0.32 -12.33 2.05
N LEU A 64 0.22 -11.36 2.78
CA LEU A 64 0.79 -11.56 4.12
C LEU A 64 -0.29 -11.85 5.17
N ALA A 65 -1.39 -11.11 5.16
CA ALA A 65 -2.45 -11.24 6.16
C ALA A 65 -3.25 -12.54 5.96
N ARG A 66 -3.54 -12.89 4.72
CA ARG A 66 -4.52 -13.92 4.35
C ARG A 66 -3.95 -14.91 3.33
N PRO A 67 -2.85 -15.61 3.65
CA PRO A 67 -2.11 -16.44 2.67
C PRO A 67 -2.97 -17.56 2.07
N GLU A 68 -3.81 -18.20 2.87
CA GLU A 68 -4.70 -19.27 2.38
C GLU A 68 -5.77 -18.74 1.43
N GLN A 69 -6.44 -17.65 1.79
CA GLN A 69 -7.47 -17.04 0.94
C GLN A 69 -6.85 -16.44 -0.33
N PHE A 70 -5.64 -15.90 -0.23
CA PHE A 70 -4.86 -15.43 -1.36
C PHE A 70 -4.55 -16.57 -2.34
N ALA A 71 -4.11 -17.73 -1.84
CA ALA A 71 -3.91 -18.93 -2.64
C ALA A 71 -5.22 -19.39 -3.31
N MET A 72 -6.33 -19.41 -2.58
CA MET A 72 -7.64 -19.77 -3.14
C MET A 72 -8.14 -18.78 -4.21
N ALA A 73 -7.83 -17.49 -4.08
CA ALA A 73 -8.21 -16.47 -5.05
C ALA A 73 -7.55 -16.66 -6.42
N MET A 74 -6.47 -17.46 -6.49
CA MET A 74 -5.76 -17.80 -7.72
C MET A 74 -6.33 -19.01 -8.45
N ILE A 75 -7.26 -19.76 -7.86
CA ILE A 75 -7.85 -20.96 -8.48
C ILE A 75 -8.40 -20.61 -9.88
N GLY A 76 -7.83 -21.29 -10.88
CA GLY A 76 -8.17 -21.09 -12.29
C GLY A 76 -7.15 -20.26 -13.08
N LEU A 77 -6.08 -19.79 -12.44
CA LEU A 77 -4.83 -19.43 -13.13
C LEU A 77 -4.10 -20.71 -13.58
N ARG A 78 -3.07 -20.55 -14.43
CA ARG A 78 -2.22 -21.68 -14.80
C ARG A 78 -1.34 -22.01 -13.60
N SER A 79 -1.08 -23.28 -13.32
CA SER A 79 -0.27 -23.69 -12.15
C SER A 79 1.12 -23.06 -12.12
N GLU A 80 1.72 -22.76 -13.27
CA GLU A 80 2.99 -22.00 -13.32
C GLU A 80 2.82 -20.56 -12.81
N ASP A 81 1.71 -19.91 -13.13
CA ASP A 81 1.43 -18.52 -12.72
C ASP A 81 1.14 -18.48 -11.21
N GLU A 82 0.39 -19.45 -10.69
CA GLU A 82 0.10 -19.59 -9.25
C GLU A 82 1.39 -19.71 -8.42
N ASN A 83 2.29 -20.62 -8.80
CA ASN A 83 3.55 -20.82 -8.09
C ASN A 83 4.42 -19.56 -8.12
N ASN A 84 4.53 -18.89 -9.27
CA ASN A 84 5.30 -17.65 -9.38
C ASN A 84 4.75 -16.53 -8.49
N LEU A 85 3.43 -16.41 -8.35
CA LEU A 85 2.80 -15.40 -7.50
C LEU A 85 2.99 -15.70 -6.00
N LEU A 86 2.90 -16.98 -5.61
CA LEU A 86 3.13 -17.43 -4.25
C LEU A 86 4.60 -17.27 -3.83
N GLU A 87 5.52 -17.69 -4.69
CA GLU A 87 6.97 -17.66 -4.44
C GLU A 87 7.60 -16.28 -4.71
N SER A 88 6.83 -15.31 -5.22
CA SER A 88 7.31 -13.96 -5.46
C SER A 88 7.92 -13.35 -4.19
N ASP A 89 9.10 -12.75 -4.34
CA ASP A 89 9.89 -12.04 -3.32
C ASP A 89 9.66 -10.52 -3.32
N SER A 90 8.84 -10.00 -4.25
CA SER A 90 8.57 -8.56 -4.38
C SER A 90 7.14 -8.28 -4.87
N PRO A 91 6.50 -7.18 -4.40
CA PRO A 91 5.19 -6.72 -4.88
C PRO A 91 5.15 -6.39 -6.38
N PHE A 92 6.29 -6.08 -7.00
CA PHE A 92 6.34 -5.70 -8.42
C PHE A 92 6.35 -6.89 -9.38
N ARG A 93 6.72 -8.09 -8.92
CA ARG A 93 6.72 -9.30 -9.76
C ARG A 93 5.32 -9.84 -10.06
N PHE A 94 4.27 -9.33 -9.41
CA PHE A 94 2.90 -9.70 -9.75
C PHE A 94 2.58 -9.50 -11.24
N TYR A 95 3.17 -8.47 -11.86
CA TYR A 95 2.95 -8.15 -13.28
C TYR A 95 3.72 -9.04 -14.26
N ASP A 96 4.62 -9.91 -13.79
CA ASP A 96 5.28 -10.90 -14.65
C ASP A 96 4.28 -11.91 -15.22
N LYS A 97 3.16 -12.13 -14.51
CA LYS A 97 2.13 -13.13 -14.83
C LYS A 97 0.72 -12.55 -14.91
N LEU A 98 0.45 -11.44 -14.21
CA LEU A 98 -0.86 -10.80 -14.21
C LEU A 98 -0.89 -9.59 -15.13
N LYS A 99 -2.00 -9.42 -15.85
CA LYS A 99 -2.33 -8.14 -16.46
C LYS A 99 -2.66 -7.13 -15.36
N GLU A 100 -2.36 -5.85 -15.58
CA GLU A 100 -2.64 -4.79 -14.60
C GLU A 100 -4.08 -4.77 -14.10
N SER A 101 -5.09 -5.03 -14.95
CA SER A 101 -6.48 -5.06 -14.48
C SER A 101 -6.83 -6.29 -13.64
N GLN A 102 -6.07 -7.39 -13.75
CA GLN A 102 -6.32 -8.61 -12.99
C GLN A 102 -5.90 -8.49 -11.53
N ILE A 103 -4.88 -7.68 -11.22
CA ILE A 103 -4.37 -7.51 -9.85
C ILE A 103 -5.47 -7.00 -8.89
N PHE A 104 -6.36 -6.12 -9.36
CA PHE A 104 -7.46 -5.59 -8.57
C PHE A 104 -8.46 -6.66 -8.12
N ARG A 105 -8.50 -7.84 -8.75
CA ARG A 105 -9.41 -8.92 -8.32
C ARG A 105 -9.09 -9.42 -6.92
N PHE A 106 -7.84 -9.31 -6.47
CA PHE A 106 -7.42 -9.68 -5.11
C PHE A 106 -8.00 -8.75 -4.04
N LEU A 107 -8.36 -7.50 -4.36
CA LEU A 107 -9.07 -6.61 -3.43
C LEU A 107 -10.45 -7.15 -3.03
N LYS A 108 -11.01 -8.13 -3.73
CA LYS A 108 -12.21 -8.83 -3.25
C LYS A 108 -12.00 -9.53 -1.91
N LEU A 109 -10.76 -9.89 -1.60
CA LEU A 109 -10.41 -10.48 -0.32
C LEU A 109 -10.64 -9.51 0.83
N THR A 110 -10.72 -8.19 0.57
CA THR A 110 -11.05 -7.17 1.59
C THR A 110 -12.56 -6.92 1.74
N GLY A 111 -13.38 -7.53 0.88
CA GLY A 111 -14.83 -7.31 0.84
C GLY A 111 -15.30 -6.46 -0.34
N CYS A 112 -14.39 -5.97 -1.19
CA CYS A 112 -14.75 -5.20 -2.38
C CYS A 112 -15.63 -5.99 -3.36
N ASN A 113 -16.65 -5.35 -3.90
CA ASN A 113 -17.53 -5.93 -4.92
C ASN A 113 -17.02 -5.67 -6.36
N ASN A 114 -17.62 -6.33 -7.36
CA ASN A 114 -17.22 -6.19 -8.77
C ASN A 114 -17.30 -4.75 -9.31
N GLN A 115 -18.25 -3.95 -8.80
CA GLN A 115 -18.38 -2.55 -9.22
C GLN A 115 -17.18 -1.74 -8.74
N GLN A 116 -16.80 -1.87 -7.47
CA GLN A 116 -15.61 -1.22 -6.90
C GLN A 116 -14.34 -1.64 -7.64
N ILE A 117 -14.14 -2.94 -7.88
CA ILE A 117 -13.01 -3.44 -8.68
C ILE A 117 -12.99 -2.82 -10.08
N GLY A 118 -14.17 -2.68 -10.70
CA GLY A 118 -14.34 -2.02 -11.98
C GLY A 118 -13.89 -0.57 -11.96
N GLU A 119 -14.27 0.20 -10.93
CA GLU A 119 -13.84 1.60 -10.75
C GLU A 119 -12.32 1.70 -10.60
N PHE A 120 -11.71 0.91 -9.72
CA PHE A 120 -10.26 0.93 -9.48
C PHE A 120 -9.44 0.60 -10.75
N ALA A 121 -9.93 -0.34 -11.57
CA ALA A 121 -9.26 -0.77 -12.79
C ALA A 121 -9.46 0.19 -13.99
N LYS A 122 -10.34 1.20 -13.90
CA LYS A 122 -10.60 2.14 -15.02
C LYS A 122 -9.34 2.89 -15.47
N PHE A 123 -8.46 3.22 -14.53
CA PHE A 123 -7.22 3.94 -14.83
C PHE A 123 -6.26 3.13 -15.71
N VAL A 124 -6.25 1.80 -15.59
CA VAL A 124 -5.49 0.92 -16.51
C VAL A 124 -5.97 1.07 -17.95
N SER A 125 -7.30 1.07 -18.16
CA SER A 125 -7.87 1.24 -19.50
C SER A 125 -7.56 2.63 -20.06
N ARG A 126 -7.62 3.66 -19.21
CA ARG A 126 -7.32 5.03 -19.62
C ARG A 126 -5.86 5.23 -19.96
N ARG A 127 -4.94 4.75 -19.11
CA ARG A 127 -3.49 4.74 -19.39
C ARG A 127 -3.18 4.08 -20.71
N ASN A 128 -3.82 2.94 -21.01
CA ASN A 128 -3.66 2.29 -22.30
C ASN A 128 -4.02 3.23 -23.46
N LYS A 129 -5.10 4.02 -23.39
CA LYS A 129 -5.46 4.97 -24.46
C LYS A 129 -4.41 6.08 -24.66
N ILE A 130 -3.85 6.57 -23.56
CA ILE A 130 -2.79 7.60 -23.54
C ILE A 130 -1.49 7.08 -24.15
N ALA A 131 -1.07 5.87 -23.79
CA ALA A 131 0.21 5.30 -24.23
C ALA A 131 0.20 4.83 -25.70
N HIS A 132 -0.96 4.64 -26.32
CA HIS A 132 -1.03 4.23 -27.74
C HIS A 132 -0.81 5.44 -28.67
N PRO A 133 -0.14 5.26 -29.82
CA PRO A 133 0.11 6.31 -30.80
C PRO A 133 -1.16 6.63 -31.60
N THR A 134 -2.14 7.24 -30.93
CA THR A 134 -3.45 7.61 -31.49
C THR A 134 -3.44 8.99 -32.14
N GLY A 135 -2.36 9.76 -32.00
CA GLY A 135 -2.26 11.14 -32.46
C GLY A 135 -3.07 12.15 -31.64
N SER A 136 -3.62 11.72 -30.49
CA SER A 136 -4.37 12.56 -29.56
C SER A 136 -3.58 12.77 -28.28
N VAL A 137 -3.62 13.99 -27.74
CA VAL A 137 -3.09 14.33 -26.41
C VAL A 137 -4.29 14.63 -25.52
N PHE A 138 -4.44 13.88 -24.43
CA PHE A 138 -5.60 13.94 -23.54
C PHE A 138 -5.43 14.98 -22.43
N PHE A 139 -4.19 15.26 -22.04
CA PHE A 139 -3.85 16.23 -21.01
C PHE A 139 -3.09 17.40 -21.62
N ASN A 140 -3.84 18.39 -22.12
CA ASN A 140 -3.29 19.57 -22.78
C ASN A 140 -3.12 20.78 -21.84
N ASP A 141 -3.64 20.67 -20.61
CA ASP A 141 -3.61 21.73 -19.62
C ASP A 141 -3.51 21.14 -18.21
N GLN A 142 -3.05 21.96 -17.26
CA GLN A 142 -2.84 21.57 -15.88
C GLN A 142 -4.13 21.09 -15.20
N ALA A 143 -5.27 21.74 -15.47
CA ALA A 143 -6.54 21.38 -14.85
C ALA A 143 -6.99 19.97 -15.21
N SER A 144 -6.71 19.52 -16.44
CA SER A 144 -7.07 18.19 -16.92
C SER A 144 -6.30 17.06 -16.21
N ILE A 145 -5.00 17.24 -15.96
CA ILE A 145 -4.18 16.28 -15.20
C ILE A 145 -4.48 16.36 -13.71
N ASP A 146 -4.69 17.55 -13.15
CA ASP A 146 -5.03 17.70 -11.74
C ASP A 146 -6.35 16.98 -11.44
N GLN A 147 -7.37 17.14 -12.29
CA GLN A 147 -8.61 16.38 -12.15
C GLN A 147 -8.39 14.86 -12.24
N GLU A 148 -7.38 14.40 -12.98
CA GLU A 148 -7.05 12.98 -13.02
C GLU A 148 -6.40 12.49 -11.76
N ILE A 149 -5.42 13.23 -11.24
CA ILE A 149 -4.78 12.96 -9.95
C ILE A 149 -5.85 12.92 -8.86
N THR A 150 -6.75 13.90 -8.79
CA THR A 150 -7.86 13.92 -7.82
C THR A 150 -8.70 12.64 -7.89
N ARG A 151 -9.03 12.17 -9.11
CA ARG A 151 -9.81 10.95 -9.29
C ARG A 151 -9.05 9.70 -8.84
N MET A 152 -7.76 9.61 -9.17
CA MET A 152 -6.92 8.49 -8.77
C MET A 152 -6.73 8.45 -7.25
N MET A 153 -6.45 9.60 -6.63
CA MET A 153 -6.29 9.73 -5.18
C MET A 153 -7.57 9.41 -4.42
N LYS A 154 -8.74 9.78 -4.96
CA LYS A 154 -10.01 9.32 -4.40
C LYS A 154 -10.08 7.79 -4.34
N GLU A 155 -9.63 7.09 -5.38
CA GLU A 155 -9.62 5.63 -5.37
C GLU A 155 -8.52 5.04 -4.49
N VAL A 156 -7.37 5.71 -4.33
CA VAL A 156 -6.35 5.35 -3.31
C VAL A 156 -6.98 5.35 -1.93
N ARG A 157 -7.63 6.45 -1.52
CA ARG A 157 -8.34 6.57 -0.24
C ARG A 157 -9.43 5.51 -0.07
N ASN A 158 -10.17 5.20 -1.15
CA ASN A 158 -11.19 4.17 -1.11
C ASN A 158 -10.59 2.78 -0.89
N ILE A 159 -9.50 2.44 -1.59
CA ILE A 159 -8.80 1.17 -1.43
C ILE A 159 -8.25 1.08 -0.02
N GLU A 160 -7.57 2.11 0.47
CA GLU A 160 -6.99 2.17 1.80
C GLU A 160 -8.04 1.91 2.89
N LYS A 161 -9.20 2.57 2.79
CA LYS A 161 -10.31 2.32 3.71
C LYS A 161 -10.80 0.86 3.68
N GLN A 162 -10.73 0.19 2.53
CA GLN A 162 -11.08 -1.23 2.44
C GLN A 162 -9.95 -2.12 2.98
N MET A 163 -8.71 -1.64 3.04
CA MET A 163 -7.56 -2.34 3.58
C MET A 163 -7.54 -2.38 5.11
N GLU A 164 -8.23 -1.46 5.81
CA GLU A 164 -8.27 -1.39 7.28
C GLU A 164 -8.39 -2.76 8.00
N PRO A 165 -9.32 -3.67 7.65
CA PRO A 165 -9.39 -4.99 8.30
C PRO A 165 -8.18 -5.89 8.05
N VAL A 166 -7.52 -5.76 6.90
CA VAL A 166 -6.30 -6.50 6.55
C VAL A 166 -5.13 -5.96 7.38
N ILE A 167 -5.04 -4.64 7.53
CA ILE A 167 -4.01 -3.99 8.33
C ILE A 167 -4.16 -4.33 9.81
N HIS A 168 -5.39 -4.32 10.33
CA HIS A 168 -5.67 -4.78 11.71
C HIS A 168 -5.26 -6.24 11.92
N GLU A 169 -5.53 -7.14 10.97
CA GLU A 169 -5.09 -8.54 11.07
C GLU A 169 -3.56 -8.67 11.14
N LEU A 170 -2.82 -7.91 10.33
CA LEU A 170 -1.35 -7.88 10.39
C LEU A 170 -0.86 -7.33 11.72
N TYR A 171 -1.48 -6.25 12.20
CA TYR A 171 -1.06 -5.58 13.42
C TYR A 171 -1.33 -6.41 14.68
N LEU A 172 -2.53 -6.98 14.80
CA LEU A 172 -2.87 -7.87 15.92
C LEU A 172 -1.95 -9.11 15.91
N ARG A 173 -1.67 -9.69 14.75
CA ARG A 173 -0.72 -10.79 14.64
C ARG A 173 0.67 -10.39 15.13
N PHE A 174 1.18 -9.22 14.73
CA PHE A 174 2.45 -8.71 15.23
C PHE A 174 2.45 -8.55 16.76
N LEU A 175 1.39 -7.97 17.34
CA LEU A 175 1.29 -7.82 18.80
C LEU A 175 1.35 -9.17 19.51
N HIS A 176 0.67 -10.20 18.97
CA HIS A 176 0.72 -11.56 19.50
C HIS A 176 2.08 -12.23 19.34
N ASP A 177 2.64 -12.18 18.14
CA ASP A 177 3.90 -12.86 17.80
C ASP A 177 5.09 -12.22 18.54
N SER A 178 5.02 -10.92 18.85
CA SER A 178 6.03 -10.18 19.62
C SER A 178 5.63 -9.97 21.09
N ALA A 179 4.60 -10.66 21.61
CA ALA A 179 4.09 -10.42 22.96
C ALA A 179 5.06 -10.87 24.07
N ASP A 180 5.75 -12.00 23.87
CA ASP A 180 6.72 -12.52 24.83
C ASP A 180 8.09 -11.83 24.62
N PRO A 181 8.59 -11.02 25.59
CA PRO A 181 9.87 -10.34 25.46
C PRO A 181 11.08 -11.28 25.25
N GLU A 182 10.98 -12.54 25.70
CA GLU A 182 12.06 -13.52 25.57
C GLU A 182 12.12 -14.15 24.17
N GLU A 183 11.02 -14.09 23.41
CA GLU A 183 10.93 -14.64 22.04
C GLU A 183 11.13 -13.58 20.94
N ARG A 184 11.17 -12.29 21.29
CA ARG A 184 11.39 -11.18 20.34
C ARG A 184 12.71 -11.30 19.60
N GLU A 185 12.72 -10.86 18.34
CA GLU A 185 13.96 -10.75 17.56
C GLU A 185 14.83 -9.60 18.08
N TYR A 186 14.20 -8.50 18.53
CA TYR A 186 14.85 -7.32 19.08
C TYR A 186 14.34 -7.00 20.49
N ALA A 187 15.27 -6.80 21.43
CA ALA A 187 14.93 -6.42 22.80
C ALA A 187 14.44 -4.96 22.92
N VAL A 188 14.82 -4.11 21.97
CA VAL A 188 14.40 -2.72 21.87
C VAL A 188 13.09 -2.66 21.11
N LEU A 189 12.04 -2.07 21.70
CA LEU A 189 10.69 -2.06 21.13
C LEU A 189 10.66 -1.34 19.78
N GLU A 190 11.38 -0.23 19.66
CA GLU A 190 11.43 0.56 18.43
C GLU A 190 12.05 -0.23 17.28
N ASP A 191 13.09 -1.02 17.54
CA ASP A 191 13.73 -1.88 16.55
C ASP A 191 12.80 -3.04 16.16
N GLU A 192 12.12 -3.66 17.14
CA GLU A 192 11.13 -4.72 16.92
C GLU A 192 9.98 -4.21 16.03
N ILE A 193 9.42 -3.04 16.34
CA ILE A 193 8.36 -2.42 15.55
C ILE A 193 8.85 -2.06 14.15
N THR A 194 10.01 -1.41 14.04
CA THR A 194 10.52 -0.93 12.74
C THR A 194 10.83 -2.11 11.82
N ALA A 195 11.55 -3.12 12.32
CA ALA A 195 11.97 -4.27 11.52
C ALA A 195 10.83 -5.26 11.29
N ASN A 196 10.15 -5.69 12.36
CA ASN A 196 9.24 -6.84 12.29
C ASN A 196 7.81 -6.46 11.93
N PHE A 197 7.41 -5.22 12.17
CA PHE A 197 6.10 -4.74 11.77
C PHE A 197 6.16 -3.85 10.52
N VAL A 198 6.82 -2.68 10.60
CA VAL A 198 6.77 -1.67 9.55
C VAL A 198 7.46 -2.14 8.27
N HIS A 199 8.72 -2.59 8.39
CA HIS A 199 9.52 -3.01 7.24
C HIS A 199 9.04 -4.34 6.64
N LYS A 200 8.85 -5.39 7.44
CA LYS A 200 8.41 -6.70 6.94
C LYS A 200 7.03 -6.68 6.26
N ASN A 201 6.15 -5.76 6.67
CA ASN A 201 4.78 -5.68 6.13
C ASN A 201 4.54 -4.48 5.20
N TYR A 202 5.59 -3.73 4.83
CA TYR A 202 5.49 -2.56 3.95
C TYR A 202 4.47 -1.51 4.43
N MET A 203 4.46 -1.21 5.73
CA MET A 203 3.49 -0.29 6.31
C MET A 203 3.72 1.15 5.83
N SER A 204 2.65 1.79 5.40
CA SER A 204 2.58 3.22 5.09
C SER A 204 2.19 4.04 6.33
N ALA A 205 2.24 5.37 6.23
CA ALA A 205 1.74 6.24 7.31
C ALA A 205 0.23 6.08 7.53
N ALA A 206 -0.54 5.90 6.45
CA ALA A 206 -1.97 5.62 6.50
C ALA A 206 -2.28 4.29 7.21
N ASP A 207 -1.51 3.23 6.91
CA ASP A 207 -1.66 1.93 7.58
C ASP A 207 -1.42 2.04 9.09
N ILE A 208 -0.35 2.75 9.49
CA ILE A 208 0.00 2.97 10.90
C ILE A 208 -1.09 3.78 11.60
N ALA A 209 -1.76 4.71 10.91
CA ALA A 209 -2.90 5.43 11.46
C ALA A 209 -4.06 4.48 11.86
N PHE A 210 -4.34 3.43 11.08
CA PHE A 210 -5.30 2.40 11.48
C PHE A 210 -4.84 1.59 12.69
N CYS A 211 -3.55 1.30 12.78
CA CYS A 211 -2.97 0.55 13.90
C CYS A 211 -3.08 1.29 15.22
N ARG A 212 -2.82 2.61 15.22
CA ARG A 212 -3.02 3.47 16.40
C ARG A 212 -4.47 3.56 16.85
N GLY A 213 -5.41 3.35 15.94
CA GLY A 213 -6.85 3.34 16.24
C GLY A 213 -7.36 2.05 16.87
N VAL A 214 -6.51 1.01 17.01
CA VAL A 214 -6.91 -0.25 17.64
C VAL A 214 -7.14 -0.05 19.14
N ASP A 215 -8.30 -0.51 19.61
CA ASP A 215 -8.62 -0.57 21.03
C ASP A 215 -7.82 -1.68 21.70
N ILE A 216 -6.61 -1.36 22.17
CA ILE A 216 -5.71 -2.31 22.81
C ILE A 216 -6.33 -2.96 24.05
N GLU A 217 -7.23 -2.25 24.75
CA GLU A 217 -7.92 -2.76 25.93
C GLU A 217 -8.91 -3.89 25.60
N SER A 218 -9.32 -4.04 24.34
CA SER A 218 -10.12 -5.18 23.89
C SER A 218 -9.39 -6.53 24.01
N LEU A 219 -8.06 -6.51 24.15
CA LEU A 219 -7.22 -7.69 24.40
C LEU A 219 -7.02 -7.98 25.90
N ASP A 220 -7.78 -7.31 26.79
CA ASP A 220 -7.71 -7.58 28.22
C ASP A 220 -8.03 -9.05 28.54
N GLY A 221 -7.21 -9.65 29.38
CA GLY A 221 -7.28 -11.07 29.73
C GLY A 221 -6.50 -12.02 28.82
N GLU A 222 -5.90 -11.53 27.73
CA GLU A 222 -4.98 -12.34 26.93
C GLU A 222 -3.58 -12.45 27.59
N PRO A 223 -2.86 -13.57 27.35
CA PRO A 223 -1.47 -13.70 27.80
C PRO A 223 -0.63 -12.54 27.29
N PHE A 224 0.25 -12.01 28.14
CA PHE A 224 1.18 -10.92 27.78
C PHE A 224 0.51 -9.60 27.35
N HIS A 225 -0.77 -9.36 27.67
CA HIS A 225 -1.47 -8.11 27.35
C HIS A 225 -0.66 -6.84 27.72
N GLY A 226 -0.01 -6.82 28.89
CA GLY A 226 0.84 -5.68 29.29
C GLY A 226 1.99 -5.40 28.32
N ALA A 227 2.63 -6.45 27.80
CA ALA A 227 3.72 -6.31 26.84
C ALA A 227 3.22 -5.92 25.43
N MET A 228 2.01 -6.36 25.04
CA MET A 228 1.35 -5.89 23.82
C MET A 228 0.99 -4.40 23.93
N LYS A 229 0.54 -3.96 25.10
CA LYS A 229 0.27 -2.55 25.37
C LYS A 229 1.53 -1.69 25.28
N GLU A 230 2.66 -2.16 25.84
CA GLU A 230 3.94 -1.49 25.67
C GLU A 230 4.36 -1.35 24.20
N LEU A 231 4.15 -2.38 23.37
CA LEU A 231 4.38 -2.31 21.92
C LEU A 231 3.44 -1.33 21.22
N HIS A 232 2.17 -1.29 21.62
CA HIS A 232 1.18 -0.36 21.07
C HIS A 232 1.51 1.10 21.39
N ASP A 233 1.84 1.37 22.65
CA ASP A 233 2.25 2.71 23.11
C ASP A 233 3.56 3.15 22.42
N ALA A 234 4.52 2.24 22.26
CA ALA A 234 5.77 2.51 21.54
C ALA A 234 5.54 2.80 20.05
N LEU A 235 4.61 2.09 19.38
CA LEU A 235 4.24 2.39 17.99
C LEU A 235 3.70 3.82 17.87
N ALA A 236 2.77 4.20 18.75
CA ALA A 236 2.17 5.53 18.75
C ALA A 236 3.19 6.64 19.02
N ALA A 237 4.18 6.38 19.89
CA ALA A 237 5.27 7.31 20.17
C ALA A 237 6.26 7.45 19.00
N LEU A 238 6.58 6.34 18.32
CA LEU A 238 7.51 6.32 17.18
C LEU A 238 6.90 6.97 15.93
N TYR A 239 5.59 6.82 15.75
CA TYR A 239 4.82 7.34 14.64
C TYR A 239 3.62 8.17 15.15
N PRO A 240 3.84 9.39 15.65
CA PRO A 240 2.78 10.24 16.20
C PRO A 240 1.80 10.72 15.12
N ALA A 241 0.58 11.11 15.49
CA ALA A 241 -0.35 11.70 14.54
C ALA A 241 0.15 13.10 14.12
N GLU A 242 -0.18 13.54 12.90
CA GLU A 242 0.17 14.89 12.46
C GLU A 242 -0.36 15.97 13.43
N GLU A 243 -1.58 15.77 13.93
CA GLU A 243 -2.21 16.64 14.95
C GLU A 243 -1.40 16.71 16.25
N ASP A 244 -0.73 15.62 16.65
CA ASP A 244 0.12 15.56 17.84
C ASP A 244 1.48 16.24 17.61
N MET A 245 1.99 16.21 16.38
CA MET A 245 3.23 16.90 15.99
C MET A 245 3.05 18.42 15.95
N GLU A 246 1.91 18.90 15.44
CA GLU A 246 1.58 20.34 15.42
C GLU A 246 1.33 20.90 16.83
N ALA A 247 0.77 20.09 17.75
CA ALA A 247 0.55 20.49 19.14
C ALA A 247 1.85 20.58 19.97
N ALA A 248 2.92 19.94 19.52
CA ALA A 248 4.23 19.91 20.18
C ALA A 248 5.24 20.96 19.68
N ALA A 249 4.90 21.69 18.60
CA ALA A 249 5.73 22.72 17.95
C ALA A 249 5.41 24.14 18.45
#